data_AF-A0A7Y5DMN8-F1
#
_entry.id   AF-A0A7Y5DMN8-F1
#
_cell.length_a   1.000
_cell.length_b   1.000
_cell.length_c   1.000
_cell.angle_alpha   90.00
_cell.angle_beta   90.00
_cell.angle_gamma   90.00
#
_symmetry.space_group_name_H-M   'P 1'
#
loop_
_entity.id
_entity.type
_entity.pdbx_description
1 polymer ?
#
loop_
_entity_poly.entity_id
_entity_poly.type
_entity_poly.pdbx_seq_one_letter_code
_entity_poly.pdbx_strand_id
1 'polypeptide(L)'
;MTLFRFLPLAAALAAGAAAAQPADLPKLTLDQETAVRCSAAFAIVSSEQARAAPLAAGWPVLGQRGREYFVRTGARLMDETGATRPQVQALFARSATELRGNGGGLAQRLESLRRPCLSLLDLAVPQR
;
A
#
# COMPACT_ATOMS: atom_id res chain seq x y z
N MET A 1 -21.96 -7.78 -61.17
CA MET A 1 -22.73 -7.46 -59.94
C MET A 1 -22.29 -8.41 -58.84
N THR A 2 -21.38 -7.97 -57.98
CA THR A 2 -21.02 -8.73 -56.77
C THR A 2 -20.85 -7.71 -55.65
N LEU A 3 -21.88 -7.61 -54.82
CA LEU A 3 -21.92 -6.74 -53.64
C LEU A 3 -20.93 -7.28 -52.60
N PHE A 4 -19.86 -6.54 -52.31
CA PHE A 4 -19.04 -6.81 -51.13
C PHE A 4 -19.68 -6.11 -49.92
N ARG A 5 -20.41 -6.91 -49.14
CA ARG A 5 -21.16 -6.49 -47.96
C ARG A 5 -20.17 -6.28 -46.81
N PHE A 6 -19.79 -5.03 -46.54
CA PHE A 6 -19.01 -4.69 -45.35
C PHE A 6 -19.89 -4.84 -44.09
N LEU A 7 -19.52 -5.79 -43.23
CA LEU A 7 -20.13 -6.00 -41.92
C LEU A 7 -19.27 -5.26 -40.87
N PRO A 8 -19.79 -4.26 -40.13
CA PRO A 8 -19.02 -3.65 -39.06
C PRO A 8 -19.09 -4.57 -37.84
N LEU A 9 -17.95 -5.16 -37.48
CA LEU A 9 -17.78 -5.87 -36.22
C LEU A 9 -17.64 -4.83 -35.10
N ALA A 10 -18.77 -4.37 -34.57
CA ALA A 10 -18.79 -3.56 -33.36
C ALA A 10 -18.47 -4.45 -32.15
N ALA A 11 -17.18 -4.59 -31.83
CA ALA A 11 -16.73 -5.23 -30.61
C ALA A 11 -17.07 -4.32 -29.41
N ALA A 12 -18.13 -4.68 -28.70
CA ALA A 12 -18.49 -4.06 -27.43
C ALA A 12 -17.41 -4.38 -26.38
N LEU A 13 -16.52 -3.41 -26.14
CA LEU A 13 -15.60 -3.41 -25.00
C LEU A 13 -16.40 -3.13 -23.71
N ALA A 14 -17.09 -4.15 -23.20
CA ALA A 14 -17.56 -4.15 -21.82
C ALA A 14 -16.35 -4.43 -20.90
N ALA A 15 -15.53 -3.40 -20.67
CA ALA A 15 -14.56 -3.40 -19.59
C ALA A 15 -15.35 -3.33 -18.27
N GLY A 16 -15.71 -4.49 -17.73
CA GLY A 16 -16.30 -4.58 -16.40
C GLY A 16 -15.30 -4.04 -15.37
N ALA A 17 -15.52 -2.82 -14.90
CA ALA A 17 -14.99 -2.39 -13.63
C ALA A 17 -15.63 -3.30 -12.58
N ALA A 18 -14.91 -4.37 -12.21
CA ALA A 18 -15.28 -5.18 -11.06
C ALA A 18 -15.27 -4.24 -9.85
N ALA A 19 -16.45 -3.76 -9.46
CA ALA A 19 -16.64 -3.05 -8.23
C ALA A 19 -16.18 -4.00 -7.12
N ALA A 20 -15.02 -3.72 -6.54
CA ALA A 20 -14.52 -4.46 -5.39
C ALA A 20 -15.60 -4.34 -4.31
N GLN A 21 -16.30 -5.44 -4.02
CA GLN A 21 -17.20 -5.49 -2.90
C GLN A 21 -16.40 -5.11 -1.64
N PRO A 22 -16.98 -4.36 -0.68
CA PRO A 22 -16.29 -4.06 0.56
C PRO A 22 -15.87 -5.39 1.19
N ALA A 23 -14.58 -5.70 1.13
CA ALA A 23 -14.07 -6.91 1.74
C ALA A 23 -14.19 -6.72 3.24
N ASP A 24 -14.84 -7.65 3.92
CA ASP A 24 -14.82 -7.67 5.38
C ASP A 24 -13.36 -7.80 5.81
N LEU A 25 -12.84 -6.80 6.51
CA LEU A 25 -11.43 -6.75 6.88
C LEU A 25 -11.25 -7.42 8.24
N PRO A 26 -10.22 -8.27 8.42
CA PRO A 26 -9.97 -8.87 9.72
C PRO A 26 -9.74 -7.78 10.77
N LYS A 27 -10.22 -8.02 11.99
CA LYS A 27 -9.83 -7.22 13.14
C LYS A 27 -8.36 -7.50 13.45
N LEU A 28 -7.57 -6.46 13.55
CA LEU A 28 -6.13 -6.56 13.81
C LEU A 28 -5.86 -6.33 15.30
N THR A 29 -4.78 -6.94 15.80
CA THR A 29 -4.19 -6.54 17.09
C THR A 29 -3.47 -5.20 16.95
N LEU A 30 -3.18 -4.53 18.06
CA LEU A 30 -2.45 -3.25 18.05
C LEU A 30 -1.09 -3.36 17.33
N ASP A 31 -0.38 -4.47 17.51
CA ASP A 31 0.90 -4.72 16.85
C ASP A 31 0.75 -4.87 15.34
N GLN A 32 -0.29 -5.58 14.91
CA GLN A 32 -0.61 -5.77 13.49
C GLN A 32 -1.02 -4.44 12.84
N GLU A 33 -1.86 -3.63 13.50
CA GLU A 33 -2.22 -2.30 13.03
C GLU A 33 -0.99 -1.39 12.91
N THR A 34 -0.08 -1.45 13.89
CA THR A 34 1.17 -0.69 13.87
C THR A 34 2.05 -1.11 12.70
N ALA A 35 2.18 -2.42 12.44
CA ALA A 35 2.96 -2.92 11.31
C ALA A 35 2.36 -2.50 9.95
N VAL A 36 1.03 -2.54 9.81
CA VAL A 36 0.32 -2.04 8.62
C VAL A 36 0.57 -0.55 8.43
N ARG A 37 0.47 0.24 9.50
CA ARG A 37 0.69 1.69 9.47
C ARG A 37 2.12 2.07 9.09
N CYS A 38 3.12 1.36 9.62
CA CYS A 38 4.51 1.56 9.24
C CYS A 38 4.78 1.15 7.79
N SER A 39 4.17 0.06 7.31
CA SER A 39 4.25 -0.35 5.90
C SER A 39 3.71 0.74 4.97
N ALA A 40 2.57 1.35 5.32
CA ALA A 40 1.98 2.45 4.57
C ALA A 40 2.86 3.71 4.61
N ALA A 41 3.41 4.07 5.77
CA ALA A 41 4.33 5.20 5.91
C ALA A 41 5.58 5.02 5.02
N PHE A 42 6.18 3.82 5.01
CA PHE A 42 7.34 3.55 4.16
C PHE A 42 7.02 3.63 2.67
N ALA A 43 5.85 3.12 2.25
CA ALA A 43 5.42 3.22 0.87
C ALA A 43 5.24 4.67 0.43
N ILE A 44 4.63 5.51 1.27
CA ILE A 44 4.47 6.95 1.01
C ILE A 44 5.83 7.63 0.93
N VAL A 45 6.68 7.46 1.94
CA VAL A 45 8.00 8.10 1.97
C VAL A 45 8.87 7.64 0.80
N SER A 46 8.87 6.35 0.44
CA SER A 46 9.62 5.85 -0.70
C SER A 46 9.12 6.46 -2.03
N SER A 47 7.82 6.69 -2.16
CA SER A 47 7.24 7.39 -3.31
C SER A 47 7.69 8.86 -3.35
N GLU A 48 7.72 9.53 -2.20
CA GLU A 48 8.20 10.91 -2.10
C GLU A 48 9.72 11.03 -2.33
N GLN A 49 10.52 10.03 -1.92
CA GLN A 49 11.95 9.93 -2.24
C GLN A 49 12.17 9.81 -3.75
N ALA A 50 11.39 8.99 -4.44
CA ALA A 50 11.48 8.84 -5.90
C ALA A 50 11.15 10.15 -6.65
N ARG A 51 10.37 11.04 -6.03
CA ARG A 51 10.00 12.36 -6.56
C ARG A 51 10.93 13.48 -6.08
N ALA A 52 11.96 13.16 -5.29
CA ALA A 52 12.83 14.12 -4.61
C ALA A 52 12.05 15.19 -3.80
N ALA A 53 10.93 14.81 -3.20
CA ALA A 53 10.08 15.73 -2.47
C ALA A 53 10.64 16.03 -1.06
N PRO A 54 10.54 17.28 -0.56
CA PRO A 54 11.04 17.67 0.77
C PRO A 54 10.46 16.86 1.92
N LEU A 55 9.26 16.32 1.75
CA LEU A 55 8.56 15.50 2.75
C LEU A 55 9.36 14.25 3.14
N ALA A 56 10.19 13.73 2.25
CA ALA A 56 11.04 12.58 2.52
C ALA A 56 12.38 12.94 3.20
N ALA A 57 12.66 14.23 3.41
CA ALA A 57 13.89 14.66 4.05
C ALA A 57 13.97 14.11 5.49
N GLY A 58 15.13 13.59 5.87
CA GLY A 58 15.36 13.02 7.21
C GLY A 58 14.94 11.55 7.39
N TRP A 59 14.32 10.94 6.37
CA TRP A 59 14.14 9.48 6.30
C TRP A 59 15.34 8.82 5.61
N PRO A 60 15.79 7.63 6.05
CA PRO A 60 16.78 6.87 5.31
C PRO A 60 16.21 6.39 3.97
N VAL A 61 17.05 5.99 3.03
CA VAL A 61 16.59 5.41 1.76
C VAL A 61 15.80 4.14 2.04
N LEU A 62 14.51 4.14 1.70
CA LEU A 62 13.60 3.03 2.03
C LEU A 62 13.49 1.99 0.93
N GLY A 63 13.71 2.34 -0.34
CA GLY A 63 13.37 1.54 -1.53
C GLY A 63 13.34 0.01 -1.35
N GLN A 64 14.49 -0.64 -1.13
CA GLN A 64 14.54 -2.09 -0.96
C GLN A 64 14.04 -2.56 0.42
N ARG A 65 14.49 -1.93 1.51
CA ARG A 65 14.20 -2.38 2.87
C ARG A 65 12.72 -2.21 3.23
N GLY A 66 12.12 -1.07 2.89
CA GLY A 66 10.70 -0.81 3.07
C GLY A 66 9.82 -1.76 2.25
N ARG A 67 10.25 -2.13 1.03
CA ARG A 67 9.57 -3.17 0.23
C ARG A 67 9.62 -4.54 0.90
N GLU A 68 10.79 -4.94 1.40
CA GLU A 68 10.94 -6.20 2.13
C GLU A 68 10.06 -6.24 3.38
N TYR A 69 10.03 -5.15 4.15
CA TYR A 69 9.15 -5.01 5.32
C TYR A 69 7.68 -5.18 4.92
N PHE A 70 7.22 -4.46 3.89
CA PHE A 70 5.85 -4.55 3.38
C PHE A 70 5.47 -6.00 3.02
N VAL A 71 6.35 -6.71 2.31
CA VAL A 71 6.11 -8.10 1.89
C VAL A 71 6.02 -9.03 3.10
N ARG A 72 6.96 -8.94 4.05
CA ARG A 72 6.98 -9.76 5.26
C ARG A 72 5.76 -9.51 6.15
N THR A 73 5.39 -8.24 6.35
CA THR A 73 4.17 -7.88 7.08
C THR A 73 2.93 -8.44 6.41
N GLY A 74 2.83 -8.34 5.08
CA GLY A 74 1.71 -8.89 4.33
C GLY A 74 1.57 -10.40 4.48
N ALA A 75 2.69 -11.14 4.36
CA ALA A 75 2.72 -12.59 4.58
C ALA A 75 2.27 -12.97 6.00
N ARG A 76 2.89 -12.33 7.00
CA ARG A 76 2.56 -12.55 8.42
C ARG A 76 1.08 -12.30 8.72
N LEU A 77 0.48 -11.27 8.15
CA LEU A 77 -0.96 -10.99 8.33
C LEU A 77 -1.84 -12.09 7.75
N MET A 78 -1.51 -12.61 6.57
CA MET A 78 -2.26 -13.73 5.98
C MET A 78 -2.17 -14.97 6.88
N ASP A 79 -0.97 -15.27 7.37
CA ASP A 79 -0.72 -16.44 8.23
C ASP A 79 -1.42 -16.32 9.60
N GLU A 80 -1.37 -15.15 10.24
CA GLU A 80 -1.91 -14.95 11.60
C GLU A 80 -3.41 -14.71 11.65
N THR A 81 -4.01 -14.17 10.58
CA THR A 81 -5.43 -13.76 10.58
C THR A 81 -6.30 -14.59 9.64
N GLY A 82 -5.69 -15.43 8.78
CA GLY A 82 -6.39 -16.12 7.70
C GLY A 82 -6.86 -15.19 6.57
N ALA A 83 -6.43 -13.93 6.56
CA ALA A 83 -6.83 -12.97 5.55
C ALA A 83 -6.30 -13.35 4.17
N THR A 84 -7.13 -13.10 3.16
CA THR A 84 -6.73 -13.23 1.76
C THR A 84 -5.82 -12.07 1.33
N ARG A 85 -5.06 -12.28 0.26
CA ARG A 85 -4.21 -11.22 -0.33
C ARG A 85 -5.00 -9.93 -0.66
N PRO A 86 -6.22 -9.97 -1.25
CA PRO A 86 -7.02 -8.76 -1.45
C PRO A 86 -7.40 -8.04 -0.15
N GLN A 87 -7.73 -8.78 0.92
CA GLN A 87 -8.00 -8.17 2.23
C GLN A 87 -6.76 -7.48 2.81
N VAL A 88 -5.59 -8.11 2.72
CA VAL A 88 -4.33 -7.50 3.16
C VAL A 88 -3.96 -6.26 2.34
N GLN A 89 -4.19 -6.28 1.03
CA GLN A 89 -4.02 -5.10 0.18
C GLN A 89 -4.95 -3.97 0.59
N ALA A 90 -6.21 -4.29 0.90
CA ALA A 90 -7.19 -3.31 1.38
C ALA A 90 -6.79 -2.73 2.74
N LEU A 91 -6.22 -3.52 3.66
CA LEU A 91 -5.67 -3.01 4.93
C LEU A 91 -4.56 -1.97 4.71
N PHE A 92 -3.60 -2.26 3.82
CA PHE A 92 -2.53 -1.30 3.50
C PHE A 92 -3.07 -0.03 2.81
N ALA A 93 -4.00 -0.19 1.86
CA ALA A 93 -4.62 0.93 1.16
C ALA A 93 -5.42 1.83 2.11
N ARG A 94 -6.17 1.22 3.04
CA ARG A 94 -6.89 1.93 4.10
C ARG A 94 -5.92 2.75 4.94
N SER A 95 -4.86 2.13 5.43
CA SER A 95 -3.87 2.82 6.28
C SER A 95 -3.14 3.94 5.54
N ALA A 96 -2.80 3.75 4.26
CA ALA A 96 -2.21 4.82 3.45
C ALA A 96 -3.18 5.99 3.25
N THR A 97 -4.48 5.70 3.06
CA THR A 97 -5.53 6.72 2.96
C THR A 97 -5.68 7.47 4.28
N GLU A 98 -5.73 6.78 5.42
CA GLU A 98 -5.78 7.38 6.75
C GLU A 98 -4.57 8.29 7.03
N LEU A 99 -3.37 7.85 6.64
CA LEU A 99 -2.14 8.65 6.77
C LEU A 99 -2.13 9.89 5.90
N ARG A 100 -2.73 9.85 4.71
CA ARG A 100 -2.91 11.05 3.87
C ARG A 100 -4.00 11.96 4.45
N GLY A 101 -5.08 11.38 4.98
CA GLY A 101 -6.25 12.10 5.48
C GLY A 101 -6.88 13.01 4.43
N ASN A 102 -7.93 13.73 4.81
CA ASN A 102 -8.67 14.63 3.91
C ASN A 102 -8.14 16.09 3.97
N GLY A 103 -6.94 16.32 4.53
CA GLY A 103 -6.37 17.65 4.74
C GLY A 103 -4.84 17.63 4.84
N GLY A 104 -4.26 18.76 5.25
CA GLY A 104 -2.80 18.90 5.43
C GLY A 104 -2.20 18.01 6.53
N GLY A 105 -0.92 18.23 6.84
CA GLY A 105 -0.27 17.57 7.98
C GLY A 105 0.18 16.12 7.75
N LEU A 106 0.26 15.67 6.49
CA LEU A 106 0.91 14.39 6.16
C LEU A 106 2.36 14.37 6.66
N ALA A 107 3.10 15.47 6.47
CA ALA A 107 4.48 15.60 6.94
C ALA A 107 4.60 15.38 8.46
N GLN A 108 3.73 16.04 9.25
CA GLN A 108 3.72 15.89 10.71
C GLN A 108 3.39 14.45 11.15
N ARG A 109 2.43 13.82 10.47
CA ARG A 109 2.04 12.42 10.74
C ARG A 109 3.13 11.42 10.38
N LEU A 110 3.86 11.65 9.30
CA LEU A 110 5.01 10.82 8.95
C LEU A 110 6.15 11.05 9.94
N GLU A 111 6.45 12.29 10.30
CA GLU A 111 7.51 12.60 11.24
C GLU A 111 7.28 11.95 12.61
N SER A 112 6.05 11.95 13.13
CA SER A 112 5.72 11.27 14.38
C SER A 112 5.87 9.74 14.31
N LEU A 113 5.78 9.15 13.12
CA LEU A 113 5.98 7.72 12.88
C LEU A 113 7.43 7.33 12.60
N ARG A 114 8.29 8.29 12.25
CA ARG A 114 9.63 8.03 11.72
C ARG A 114 10.46 7.13 12.62
N ARG A 115 10.72 7.55 13.86
CA ARG A 115 11.52 6.76 14.81
C ARG A 115 10.90 5.39 15.11
N PRO A 116 9.63 5.27 15.58
CA PRO A 116 9.08 3.97 15.93
C PRO A 116 9.02 3.01 14.73
N CYS A 117 8.66 3.50 13.54
CA CYS A 117 8.64 2.63 12.36
C CYS A 117 10.04 2.19 11.94
N LEU A 118 11.05 3.07 11.96
CA LEU A 118 12.42 2.68 11.63
C LEU A 118 12.97 1.63 12.61
N SER A 119 12.63 1.70 13.89
CA SER A 119 12.97 0.64 14.85
C SER A 119 12.35 -0.71 14.46
N LEU A 120 11.08 -0.72 14.04
CA LEU A 120 10.43 -1.96 13.56
C LEU A 120 11.05 -2.47 12.25
N LEU A 121 11.43 -1.56 11.35
CA LEU A 121 12.13 -1.91 10.12
C LEU A 121 13.46 -2.60 10.41
N ASP A 122 14.25 -2.07 11.33
CA ASP A 122 15.55 -2.62 11.70
C ASP A 122 15.42 -4.01 12.35
N LEU A 123 14.36 -4.23 13.15
CA LEU A 123 14.06 -5.54 13.74
C LEU A 123 13.64 -6.58 12.68
N ALA A 124 12.80 -6.20 11.72
CA ALA A 124 12.25 -7.14 10.74
C ALA A 124 13.15 -7.34 9.51
N VAL A 125 13.98 -6.34 9.18
CA VAL A 125 14.86 -6.29 8.00
C VAL A 125 16.22 -5.72 8.41
N PRO A 126 17.14 -6.55 8.94
CA PRO A 126 18.47 -6.09 9.35
C PRO A 126 19.27 -5.42 8.22
N GLN A 127 20.14 -4.48 8.59
CA GLN A 127 21.10 -3.86 7.68
C GLN A 127 22.11 -4.95 7.26
N ARG A 128 22.18 -5.28 5.97
CA ARG A 128 23.21 -6.19 5.44
C ARG A 128 24.33 -5.39 4.79
#